data_AF-A0A2P2KH84-F1
#
_entry.id   AF-A0A2P2KH84-F1
#
_cell.length_a   1.000
_cell.length_b   1.000
_cell.length_c   1.000
_cell.angle_alpha   90.00
_cell.angle_beta   90.00
_cell.angle_gamma   90.00
#
_symmetry.space_group_name_H-M   'P 1'
#
loop_
_entity.id
_entity.type
_entity.pdbx_description
1 polymer ?
#
loop_
_entity_poly.entity_id
_entity_poly.type
_entity_poly.pdbx_seq_one_letter_code
_entity_poly.pdbx_strand_id
1 'polypeptide(L)'
;MAALHLDAAYAACNVWREFALCFLEVHQYEEGRLSVCLHENEGGQLPRYSSVRYNSIPKSFTQGKMGRAWAFRCKWWLTRHFSKSILASEIAAGDLELLAYKAACASHMYGQEFEYVVEVYNCLEKENNMDLLALLREHRQNSIGLYPYLRQRTS
;
A
#
# COMPACT_ATOMS: atom_id res chain seq x y z
N MET A 1 -9.25 -1.44 -12.33
CA MET A 1 -9.85 -2.77 -12.53
C MET A 1 -9.72 -3.63 -11.28
N ALA A 2 -8.50 -3.82 -10.73
CA ALA A 2 -8.28 -4.65 -9.54
C ALA A 2 -9.15 -4.28 -8.32
N ALA A 3 -9.22 -3.00 -7.94
CA ALA A 3 -10.04 -2.57 -6.79
C ALA A 3 -11.55 -2.91 -6.95
N LEU A 4 -12.11 -2.82 -8.16
CA LEU A 4 -13.51 -3.20 -8.40
C LEU A 4 -13.72 -4.72 -8.28
N HIS A 5 -12.72 -5.51 -8.67
CA HIS A 5 -12.77 -6.96 -8.50
C HIS A 5 -12.72 -7.33 -7.00
N LEU A 6 -11.85 -6.65 -6.24
CA LEU A 6 -11.76 -6.79 -4.78
C LEU A 6 -13.02 -6.31 -4.04
N ASP A 7 -13.79 -5.39 -4.64
CA ASP A 7 -15.11 -5.00 -4.15
C ASP A 7 -16.13 -6.17 -4.26
N ALA A 8 -16.03 -6.99 -5.31
CA ALA A 8 -17.03 -8.00 -5.63
C ALA A 8 -16.71 -9.41 -5.10
N ALA A 9 -15.42 -9.77 -4.95
CA ALA A 9 -15.01 -11.15 -4.69
C ALA A 9 -13.84 -11.28 -3.71
N TYR A 10 -13.68 -12.49 -3.15
CA TYR A 10 -12.39 -12.93 -2.62
C TYR A 10 -11.51 -13.28 -3.81
N ALA A 11 -10.74 -12.30 -4.27
CA ALA A 11 -9.98 -12.44 -5.50
C ALA A 11 -8.75 -13.34 -5.32
N ALA A 12 -8.32 -13.94 -6.42
CA ALA A 12 -7.10 -14.73 -6.49
C ALA A 12 -5.84 -13.88 -6.24
N CYS A 13 -4.74 -14.56 -5.89
CA CYS A 13 -3.44 -13.96 -5.58
C CYS A 13 -2.96 -12.95 -6.65
N ASN A 14 -3.14 -13.24 -7.94
CA ASN A 14 -2.72 -12.36 -9.03
C ASN A 14 -3.42 -10.99 -9.01
N VAL A 15 -4.68 -10.92 -8.59
CA VAL A 15 -5.42 -9.65 -8.49
C VAL A 15 -4.85 -8.79 -7.36
N TRP A 16 -4.49 -9.42 -6.24
CA TRP A 16 -3.82 -8.74 -5.13
C TRP A 16 -2.42 -8.29 -5.51
N ARG A 17 -1.67 -9.10 -6.26
CA ARG A 17 -0.36 -8.75 -6.82
C ARG A 17 -0.45 -7.52 -7.73
N GLU A 18 -1.33 -7.56 -8.73
CA GLU A 18 -1.54 -6.42 -9.64
C GLU A 18 -1.91 -5.16 -8.85
N PHE A 19 -2.79 -5.30 -7.87
CA PHE A 19 -3.21 -4.16 -7.06
C PHE A 19 -2.08 -3.58 -6.20
N ALA A 20 -1.23 -4.44 -5.60
CA ALA A 20 -0.06 -4.02 -4.86
C ALA A 20 0.93 -3.27 -5.76
N LEU A 21 1.22 -3.80 -6.94
CA LEU A 21 2.11 -3.18 -7.93
C LEU A 21 1.62 -1.80 -8.36
N CYS A 22 0.32 -1.62 -8.57
CA CYS A 22 -0.26 -0.30 -8.87
C CYS A 22 0.08 0.75 -7.80
N PHE A 23 0.18 0.40 -6.52
CA PHE A 23 0.57 1.37 -5.50
C PHE A 23 2.04 1.81 -5.64
N LEU A 24 2.95 0.88 -5.95
CA LEU A 24 4.35 1.20 -6.19
C LEU A 24 4.53 2.06 -7.44
N GLU A 25 3.86 1.70 -8.54
CA GLU A 25 3.89 2.47 -9.79
C GLU A 25 3.43 3.92 -9.56
N VAL A 26 2.35 4.09 -8.78
CA VAL A 26 1.86 5.44 -8.45
C VAL A 26 2.83 6.20 -7.55
N HIS A 27 3.46 5.54 -6.57
CA HIS A 27 4.51 6.15 -5.76
C HIS A 27 5.69 6.62 -6.62
N GLN A 28 6.22 5.73 -7.47
CA GLN A 28 7.35 5.99 -8.36
C GLN A 28 7.05 7.11 -9.37
N TYR A 29 5.84 7.11 -9.97
CA TYR A 29 5.43 8.15 -10.90
C TYR A 29 5.48 9.55 -10.27
N GLU A 30 4.99 9.68 -9.05
CA GLU A 30 4.97 10.98 -8.37
C GLU A 30 6.35 11.39 -7.83
N GLU A 31 7.16 10.44 -7.36
CA GLU A 31 8.56 10.68 -6.98
C GLU A 31 9.38 11.19 -8.18
N GLY A 32 9.20 10.57 -9.36
CA GLY A 32 9.81 11.01 -10.61
C GLY A 32 9.41 12.43 -11.00
N ARG A 33 8.14 12.81 -10.83
CA ARG A 33 7.67 14.18 -11.09
C ARG A 33 8.31 15.21 -10.18
N LEU A 34 8.52 14.89 -8.91
CA LEU A 34 9.20 15.80 -7.99
C LEU A 34 10.69 15.95 -8.31
N SER A 35 11.37 14.86 -8.68
CA SER A 35 12.78 14.92 -9.05
C SER A 35 13.02 15.82 -10.26
N VAL A 36 12.10 15.84 -11.24
CA VAL A 36 12.20 16.70 -12.43
C VAL A 36 11.93 18.17 -12.08
N CYS A 37 10.92 18.47 -11.25
CA CYS A 37 10.63 19.85 -10.83
C CYS A 37 11.76 20.49 -10.02
N LEU A 38 12.57 19.70 -9.30
CA LEU A 38 13.72 20.20 -8.53
C LEU A 38 14.94 20.53 -9.41
N HIS A 39 14.97 20.07 -10.66
CA HIS A 39 16.11 20.26 -11.57
C HIS A 39 16.04 21.59 -12.36
N GLU A 40 14.90 22.30 -12.34
CA GLU A 40 14.71 23.51 -13.16
C GLU A 40 15.04 24.83 -12.44
N ASN A 41 15.44 24.82 -11.16
CA ASN A 41 15.88 26.04 -10.46
C ASN A 41 17.41 26.11 -10.29
N GLU A 42 18.02 26.87 -11.19
CA GLU A 42 19.27 27.64 -11.14
C GLU A 42 20.45 27.19 -10.25
N GLY A 43 21.58 26.91 -10.92
CA GLY A 43 22.90 27.48 -10.62
C GLY A 43 23.23 27.85 -9.17
N GLY A 44 23.61 26.86 -8.36
CA GLY A 44 24.27 27.12 -7.08
C GLY A 44 24.20 25.92 -6.14
N GLN A 45 25.36 25.33 -5.84
CA GLN A 45 25.62 24.30 -4.81
C GLN A 45 24.48 23.30 -4.53
N LEU A 46 24.64 22.08 -5.08
CA LEU A 46 23.84 20.90 -4.73
C LEU A 46 23.59 20.84 -3.21
N PRO A 47 22.34 20.93 -2.73
CA PRO A 47 21.99 20.32 -1.47
C PRO A 47 22.14 18.82 -1.68
N ARG A 48 22.99 18.19 -0.88
CA ARG A 48 23.13 16.73 -0.78
C ARG A 48 21.77 16.05 -0.98
N TYR A 49 21.72 15.08 -1.89
CA TYR A 49 20.64 14.10 -2.10
C TYR A 49 20.17 13.52 -0.76
N SER A 50 19.32 14.23 -0.04
CA SER A 50 18.43 13.66 0.96
C SER A 50 17.22 13.19 0.17
N SER A 51 16.96 11.88 0.18
CA SER A 51 15.76 11.30 -0.42
C SER A 51 14.53 12.01 0.17
N VAL A 52 14.00 13.01 -0.51
CA VAL A 52 12.77 13.67 -0.12
C VAL A 52 11.67 12.66 -0.39
N ARG A 53 11.35 11.83 0.61
CA ARG A 53 10.27 10.86 0.51
C ARG A 53 9.01 11.61 0.12
N TYR A 54 8.40 11.18 -0.97
CA TYR A 54 7.15 11.72 -1.45
C TYR A 54 6.04 11.39 -0.44
N ASN A 55 5.76 12.33 0.47
CA ASN A 55 4.76 12.14 1.51
C ASN A 55 3.36 12.63 1.09
N SER A 56 3.13 12.99 -0.19
CA SER A 56 1.82 13.49 -0.60
C SER A 56 1.00 12.44 -1.33
N ILE A 57 -0.18 12.13 -0.83
CA ILE A 57 -1.04 11.13 -1.46
C ILE A 57 -1.53 11.68 -2.82
N PRO A 58 -1.40 10.91 -3.91
CA PRO A 58 -1.85 11.33 -5.24
C PRO A 58 -3.28 11.88 -5.24
N LYS A 59 -3.51 12.99 -5.95
CA LYS A 59 -4.82 13.65 -5.99
C LYS A 59 -5.93 12.72 -6.53
N SER A 60 -5.58 11.77 -7.39
CA SER A 60 -6.47 10.73 -7.90
C SER A 60 -7.11 9.88 -6.79
N PHE A 61 -6.43 9.70 -5.66
CA PHE A 61 -6.95 8.98 -4.50
C PHE A 61 -7.77 9.86 -3.54
N THR A 62 -7.65 11.18 -3.63
CA THR A 62 -8.10 12.08 -2.55
C THR A 62 -9.12 13.12 -2.99
N GLN A 63 -9.26 13.36 -4.30
CA GLN A 63 -10.09 14.44 -4.81
C GLN A 63 -11.55 14.01 -5.08
N GLY A 64 -12.49 14.87 -4.66
CA GLY A 64 -13.90 14.81 -5.05
C GLY A 64 -14.60 13.49 -4.70
N LYS A 65 -15.35 12.94 -5.66
CA LYS A 65 -16.09 11.68 -5.50
C LYS A 65 -15.17 10.48 -5.31
N MET A 66 -13.97 10.51 -5.90
CA MET A 66 -13.00 9.41 -5.82
C MET A 66 -12.45 9.25 -4.40
N GLY A 67 -12.11 10.35 -3.72
CA GLY A 67 -11.66 10.30 -2.33
C GLY A 67 -12.69 9.66 -1.39
N ARG A 68 -13.98 9.99 -1.56
CA ARG A 68 -15.06 9.36 -0.78
C ARG A 68 -15.23 7.88 -1.11
N ALA A 69 -15.13 7.49 -2.38
CA ALA A 69 -15.20 6.09 -2.78
C ALA A 69 -14.05 5.27 -2.16
N TRP A 70 -12.83 5.81 -2.15
CA TRP A 70 -11.69 5.18 -1.48
C TRP A 70 -11.86 5.09 0.02
N ALA A 71 -12.37 6.15 0.69
CA ALA A 71 -12.65 6.10 2.11
C ALA A 71 -13.67 4.99 2.47
N PHE A 72 -14.71 4.85 1.64
CA PHE A 72 -15.71 3.79 1.79
C PHE A 72 -15.10 2.40 1.59
N ARG A 73 -14.30 2.21 0.52
CA ARG A 73 -13.58 0.95 0.26
C ARG A 73 -12.67 0.56 1.41
N CYS A 74 -11.80 1.47 1.85
CA CYS A 74 -10.91 1.22 2.98
C CYS A 74 -11.70 0.80 4.22
N LYS A 75 -12.80 1.48 4.53
CA LYS A 75 -13.63 1.12 5.68
C LYS A 75 -14.26 -0.28 5.53
N TRP A 76 -14.78 -0.60 4.35
CA TRP A 76 -15.44 -1.89 4.10
C TRP A 76 -14.44 -3.06 4.00
N TRP A 77 -13.26 -2.84 3.42
CA TRP A 77 -12.22 -3.86 3.30
C TRP A 77 -11.59 -4.25 4.64
N LEU A 78 -11.58 -3.37 5.65
CA LEU A 78 -11.14 -3.72 7.00
C LEU A 78 -11.86 -4.95 7.54
N THR A 79 -13.17 -5.06 7.34
CA THR A 79 -13.94 -6.21 7.84
C THR A 79 -13.97 -7.35 6.84
N ARG A 80 -14.04 -7.04 5.54
CA ARG A 80 -14.17 -8.02 4.46
C ARG A 80 -12.89 -8.84 4.24
N HIS A 81 -11.74 -8.16 4.21
CA HIS A 81 -10.48 -8.73 3.74
C HIS A 81 -9.37 -8.73 4.80
N PHE A 82 -9.44 -7.83 5.79
CA PHE A 82 -8.34 -7.61 6.72
C PHE A 82 -8.73 -7.79 8.19
N SER A 83 -9.80 -8.52 8.47
CA SER A 83 -10.20 -8.82 9.83
C SER A 83 -9.28 -9.87 10.45
N LYS A 84 -9.22 -9.92 11.79
CA LYS A 84 -8.40 -10.90 12.51
C LYS A 84 -8.79 -12.34 12.17
N SER A 85 -10.07 -12.61 11.96
CA SER A 85 -10.54 -13.96 11.60
C SER A 85 -10.11 -14.35 10.18
N ILE A 86 -10.13 -13.40 9.23
CA ILE A 86 -9.62 -13.64 7.88
C ILE A 86 -8.12 -13.91 7.91
N LEU A 87 -7.34 -13.08 8.62
CA LEU A 87 -5.90 -13.28 8.78
C LEU A 87 -5.58 -14.66 9.35
N ALA A 88 -6.24 -15.06 10.45
CA ALA A 88 -6.01 -16.36 11.08
C ALA A 88 -6.33 -17.52 10.11
N SER A 89 -7.42 -17.41 9.35
CA SER A 89 -7.80 -18.40 8.35
C SER A 89 -6.81 -18.48 7.19
N GLU A 90 -6.27 -17.36 6.73
CA GLU A 90 -5.32 -17.31 5.61
C GLU A 90 -3.93 -17.82 6.03
N ILE A 91 -3.47 -17.51 7.24
CA ILE A 91 -2.26 -18.10 7.83
C ILE A 91 -2.42 -19.63 7.92
N ALA A 92 -3.57 -20.11 8.42
CA ALA A 92 -3.82 -21.54 8.51
C ALA A 92 -3.91 -22.23 7.13
N ALA A 93 -4.35 -21.51 6.10
CA ALA A 93 -4.38 -22.01 4.73
C ALA A 93 -2.98 -22.10 4.08
N GLY A 94 -1.99 -21.35 4.59
CA GLY A 94 -0.60 -21.44 4.16
C GLY A 94 -0.28 -20.80 2.80
N ASP A 95 -1.19 -20.02 2.22
CA ASP A 95 -0.93 -19.28 0.97
C ASP A 95 -0.11 -18.01 1.27
N LEU A 96 1.21 -18.19 1.36
CA LEU A 96 2.15 -17.13 1.72
C LEU A 96 2.19 -15.99 0.69
N GLU A 97 2.00 -16.30 -0.61
CA GLU A 97 1.97 -15.26 -1.66
C GLU A 97 0.75 -14.37 -1.50
N LEU A 98 -0.44 -14.98 -1.31
CA LEU A 98 -1.67 -14.23 -1.07
C LEU A 98 -1.54 -13.33 0.17
N LEU A 99 -1.01 -13.87 1.28
CA LEU A 99 -0.76 -13.11 2.50
C LEU A 99 0.18 -11.93 2.24
N ALA A 100 1.30 -12.16 1.55
CA ALA A 100 2.27 -11.13 1.23
C ALA A 100 1.68 -10.00 0.39
N TYR A 101 0.93 -10.31 -0.67
CA TYR A 101 0.32 -9.29 -1.53
C TYR A 101 -0.83 -8.55 -0.84
N LYS A 102 -1.61 -9.23 -0.01
CA LYS A 102 -2.63 -8.57 0.84
C LYS A 102 -1.99 -7.63 1.85
N ALA A 103 -0.91 -8.05 2.50
CA ALA A 103 -0.15 -7.22 3.43
C ALA A 103 0.50 -6.02 2.73
N ALA A 104 1.02 -6.21 1.52
CA ALA A 104 1.54 -5.13 0.68
C ALA A 104 0.46 -4.09 0.34
N CYS A 105 -0.74 -4.52 -0.03
CA CYS A 105 -1.87 -3.61 -0.24
C CYS A 105 -2.28 -2.90 1.06
N ALA A 106 -2.35 -3.65 2.16
CA ALA A 106 -2.73 -3.14 3.46
C ALA A 106 -1.73 -2.11 4.00
N SER A 107 -0.43 -2.25 3.73
CA SER A 107 0.57 -1.25 4.14
C SER A 107 0.28 0.09 3.48
N HIS A 108 0.05 0.11 2.17
CA HIS A 108 -0.31 1.33 1.44
C HIS A 108 -1.64 1.95 1.90
N MET A 109 -2.63 1.12 2.24
CA MET A 109 -3.95 1.59 2.62
C MET A 109 -4.05 2.05 4.07
N TYR A 110 -3.49 1.29 5.02
CA TYR A 110 -3.71 1.49 6.46
C TYR A 110 -2.42 1.86 7.21
N GLY A 111 -1.27 1.70 6.58
CA GLY A 111 0.06 1.97 7.14
C GLY A 111 0.85 0.70 7.43
N GLN A 112 2.17 0.84 7.44
CA GLN A 112 3.11 -0.26 7.67
C GLN A 112 3.01 -0.91 9.07
N GLU A 113 2.41 -0.22 10.05
CA GLU A 113 2.19 -0.71 11.43
C GLU A 113 0.79 -1.30 11.64
N PHE A 114 0.01 -1.43 10.56
CA PHE A 114 -1.31 -2.06 10.65
C PHE A 114 -1.16 -3.53 11.05
N GLU A 115 -1.97 -3.99 12.01
CA GLU A 115 -1.85 -5.32 12.63
C GLU A 115 -1.70 -6.46 11.60
N TYR A 116 -2.53 -6.46 10.55
CA TYR A 116 -2.45 -7.46 9.47
C TYR A 116 -1.06 -7.48 8.81
N VAL A 117 -0.46 -6.32 8.56
CA VAL A 117 0.86 -6.20 7.91
C VAL A 117 1.96 -6.75 8.82
N VAL A 118 1.91 -6.40 10.11
CA VAL A 118 2.91 -6.83 11.09
C VAL A 118 2.87 -8.34 11.27
N GLU A 119 1.69 -8.92 11.43
CA GLU A 119 1.52 -10.36 11.61
C GLU A 119 1.95 -11.17 10.38
N VAL A 120 1.62 -10.70 9.16
CA VAL A 120 2.09 -11.36 7.93
C VAL A 120 3.61 -11.25 7.80
N TYR A 121 4.20 -10.09 8.12
CA TYR A 121 5.65 -9.93 8.08
C TYR A 121 6.35 -10.93 9.02
N ASN A 122 5.85 -11.05 10.26
CA ASN A 122 6.37 -12.01 11.23
C ASN A 122 6.16 -13.46 10.79
N CYS A 123 5.05 -13.77 10.11
CA CYS A 123 4.79 -15.08 9.53
C CYS A 123 5.81 -15.43 8.44
N LEU A 124 6.06 -14.51 7.50
CA LEU A 124 7.05 -14.70 6.43
C LEU A 124 8.48 -14.85 6.96
N GLU A 125 8.82 -14.14 8.04
CA GLU A 125 10.12 -14.27 8.71
C GLU A 125 10.28 -15.65 9.36
N LYS A 126 9.24 -16.18 10.00
CA LYS A 126 9.24 -17.54 10.57
C LYS A 126 9.36 -18.63 9.51
N GLU A 127 8.68 -18.46 8.37
CA GLU A 127 8.73 -19.36 7.23
C GLU A 127 10.03 -19.21 6.39
N ASN A 128 10.92 -18.29 6.77
CA ASN A 128 12.18 -18.00 6.09
C ASN A 128 12.02 -17.70 4.58
N ASN A 129 10.90 -17.11 4.18
CA ASN A 129 10.62 -16.78 2.78
C ASN A 129 11.19 -15.38 2.45
N MET A 130 12.48 -15.36 2.13
CA MET A 130 13.23 -14.12 1.94
C MET A 130 12.72 -13.26 0.78
N ASP A 131 12.21 -13.87 -0.29
CA ASP A 131 11.73 -13.14 -1.46
C ASP A 131 10.43 -12.36 -1.15
N LEU A 132 9.47 -13.02 -0.52
CA LEU A 132 8.22 -12.37 -0.08
C LEU A 132 8.47 -11.35 1.03
N LEU A 133 9.43 -11.60 1.91
CA LEU A 133 9.83 -10.65 2.95
C LEU A 133 10.45 -9.39 2.34
N ALA A 134 11.32 -9.53 1.33
CA ALA A 134 11.91 -8.41 0.62
C ALA A 134 10.84 -7.59 -0.12
N LEU A 135 9.91 -8.26 -0.80
CA LEU A 135 8.77 -7.64 -1.46
C LEU A 135 7.93 -6.84 -0.45
N LEU A 136 7.52 -7.46 0.66
CA LEU A 136 6.69 -6.78 1.66
C LEU A 136 7.44 -5.59 2.29
N ARG A 137 8.75 -5.71 2.48
CA ARG A 137 9.59 -4.61 2.98
C ARG A 137 9.58 -3.42 2.02
N GLU A 138 9.68 -3.65 0.72
CA GLU A 138 9.58 -2.59 -0.30
C GLU A 138 8.23 -1.86 -0.22
N HIS A 139 7.11 -2.60 -0.15
CA HIS A 139 5.78 -1.99 -0.02
C HIS A 139 5.59 -1.26 1.31
N ARG A 140 6.16 -1.74 2.41
CA ARG A 140 6.12 -1.05 3.72
C ARG A 140 6.89 0.27 3.68
N GLN A 141 8.09 0.28 3.09
CA GLN A 141 8.93 1.47 3.00
C GLN A 141 8.35 2.58 2.10
N ASN A 142 7.62 2.19 1.07
CA ASN A 142 6.93 3.10 0.13
C ASN A 142 5.45 3.32 0.49
N SER A 143 5.03 2.96 1.71
CA SER A 143 3.64 3.00 2.15
C SER A 143 3.05 4.41 2.06
N ILE A 144 1.94 4.55 1.34
CA ILE A 144 1.24 5.83 1.13
C ILE A 144 0.38 6.26 2.35
N GLY A 145 -0.15 5.33 3.13
CA GLY A 145 -1.01 5.64 4.29
C GLY A 145 -2.36 6.27 3.90
N LEU A 146 -3.04 5.71 2.91
CA LEU A 146 -4.24 6.29 2.28
C LEU A 146 -5.40 6.57 3.25
N TYR A 147 -5.80 5.59 4.04
CA TYR A 147 -6.99 5.69 4.88
C TYR A 147 -6.85 6.68 6.04
N PRO A 148 -5.74 6.68 6.81
CA PRO A 148 -5.47 7.73 7.79
C PRO A 148 -5.59 9.14 7.22
N TYR A 149 -5.02 9.38 6.03
CA TYR A 149 -5.09 10.66 5.35
C TYR A 149 -6.52 11.05 4.94
N LEU A 150 -7.28 10.10 4.38
CA LEU A 150 -8.67 10.37 3.99
C LEU A 150 -9.56 10.71 5.18
N ARG A 151 -9.33 10.09 6.35
CA ARG A 151 -10.08 10.40 7.59
C ARG A 151 -9.82 11.81 8.09
N GLN A 152 -8.59 12.30 8.00
CA GLN A 152 -8.23 13.66 8.43
C GLN A 152 -8.90 14.74 7.58
N ARG A 153 -9.27 14.47 6.32
CA ARG A 153 -9.95 15.45 5.43
C ARG A 153 -11.47 15.48 5.59
N THR A 154 -12.06 14.49 6.26
CA THR A 154 -13.52 14.39 6.48
C THR A 154 -13.95 14.81 7.89
N SER A 155 -13.01 15.24 8.73
CA SER A 155 -13.23 15.74 10.09
C SER A 155 -13.28 17.26 10.08
#